data_AF-A0A0K1QRT7-F1
#
_entry.id   AF-A0A0K1QRT7-F1
#
_cell.length_a   1.000
_cell.length_b   1.000
_cell.length_c   1.000
_cell.angle_alpha   90.00
_cell.angle_beta   90.00
_cell.angle_gamma   90.00
#
_symmetry.space_group_name_H-M   'P 1'
#
loop_
_entity.id
_entity.type
_entity.pdbx_description
1 polymer ?
#
loop_
_entity_poly.entity_id
_entity_poly.type
_entity_poly.pdbx_seq_one_letter_code
_entity_poly.pdbx_strand_id
1 'polypeptide(L)'
;MSISSSPTGVWDCHTHIYGPWAQFPLPANAAYTPEPAPFCELLEVHRRLGISHGVLVQAAPYGTDHAAILQAIAGSGGHYRGVGIIDDTTTDAQLQALHDGGLRGIRFNLIGHLPGARDPQKLRALAERVAPFGWHVLVHGELPVLLPFLQAWRDLKTPLVIDHMARPDLTGPVDPTLIHELRAELSHANRWIKLSGIDRAMQGLPGPWPQALDQVRTLLECAPQRAIWGSDWPHPNIKGPVPDEAQLLDFITQVCDSPALQQAVLIDNPARLYT
;
A
#
# COMPACT_ATOMS: atom_id res chain seq x y z
N MET A 1 25.69 -1.87 -23.04
CA MET A 1 24.68 -1.64 -21.99
C MET A 1 23.33 -1.55 -22.68
N SER A 2 22.53 -2.61 -22.59
CA SER A 2 21.19 -2.61 -23.19
C SER A 2 20.31 -1.69 -22.35
N ILE A 3 19.83 -0.59 -22.93
CA ILE A 3 18.79 0.22 -22.31
C ILE A 3 17.51 -0.61 -22.47
N SER A 4 17.23 -1.45 -21.48
CA SER A 4 15.89 -2.01 -21.31
C SER A 4 14.95 -0.82 -21.17
N SER A 5 14.07 -0.60 -22.14
CA SER A 5 13.06 0.45 -22.05
C SER A 5 12.15 0.10 -20.88
N SER A 6 12.30 0.78 -19.75
CA SER A 6 11.37 0.65 -18.64
C SER A 6 9.95 0.89 -19.16
N PRO A 7 8.98 0.02 -18.82
CA PRO A 7 7.64 0.17 -19.34
C PRO A 7 7.07 1.52 -18.88
N THR A 8 6.48 2.28 -19.81
CA THR A 8 5.85 3.57 -19.49
C THR A 8 4.58 3.32 -18.72
N GLY A 9 4.29 4.13 -17.69
CA GLY A 9 3.05 4.00 -16.93
C GLY A 9 3.18 3.29 -15.59
N VAL A 10 4.40 2.95 -15.13
CA VAL A 10 4.63 2.28 -13.84
C VAL A 10 4.00 3.05 -12.68
N TRP A 11 3.33 2.31 -11.80
CA TRP A 11 2.73 2.76 -10.56
C TRP A 11 3.56 2.38 -9.33
N ASP A 12 3.67 3.31 -8.39
CA ASP A 12 4.03 3.03 -7.01
C ASP A 12 2.78 3.13 -6.12
N CYS A 13 2.21 1.98 -5.73
CA CYS A 13 0.92 1.91 -5.06
C CYS A 13 0.98 2.06 -3.52
N HIS A 14 2.14 2.40 -2.95
CA HIS A 14 2.23 2.63 -1.51
C HIS A 14 3.35 3.62 -1.20
N THR A 15 2.99 4.86 -0.90
CA THR A 15 3.91 5.88 -0.42
C THR A 15 3.23 6.73 0.66
N HIS A 16 4.02 7.38 1.49
CA HIS A 16 3.59 8.36 2.46
C HIS A 16 4.30 9.68 2.17
N ILE A 17 3.68 10.82 2.48
CA ILE A 17 4.36 12.11 2.47
C ILE A 17 4.24 12.76 3.84
N TYR A 18 5.27 13.50 4.22
CA TYR A 18 5.39 14.17 5.51
C TYR A 18 5.81 15.62 5.31
N GLY A 19 4.99 16.54 5.78
CA GLY A 19 5.27 17.96 5.66
C GLY A 19 5.23 18.47 4.21
N PRO A 20 5.85 19.64 3.93
CA PRO A 20 6.71 20.40 4.86
C PRO A 20 5.92 20.97 6.05
N TRP A 21 6.52 20.96 7.25
CA TRP A 21 5.81 21.28 8.51
C TRP A 21 5.24 22.70 8.58
N ALA A 22 5.84 23.65 7.85
CA ALA A 22 5.34 25.02 7.77
C ALA A 22 3.98 25.12 7.08
N GLN A 23 3.66 24.19 6.17
CA GLN A 23 2.40 24.16 5.43
C GLN A 23 1.45 23.08 5.96
N PHE A 24 1.99 21.93 6.35
CA PHE A 24 1.25 20.78 6.84
C PHE A 24 1.79 20.34 8.20
N PRO A 25 1.56 21.12 9.27
CA PRO A 25 2.02 20.78 10.60
C PRO A 25 1.34 19.48 11.08
N LEU A 26 2.04 18.72 11.92
CA LEU A 26 1.43 17.58 12.59
C LEU A 26 0.40 18.06 13.62
N PRO A 27 -0.71 17.32 13.81
CA PRO A 27 -1.63 17.61 14.90
C PRO A 27 -0.94 17.34 16.26
N ALA A 28 -1.39 18.03 17.31
CA ALA A 28 -0.78 17.94 18.64
C ALA A 28 -0.81 16.52 19.24
N ASN A 29 -1.72 15.66 18.78
CA ASN A 29 -1.88 14.27 19.19
C ASN A 29 -1.34 13.27 18.15
N ALA A 30 -0.40 13.68 17.29
CA ALA A 30 0.22 12.80 16.32
C ALA A 30 0.80 11.54 16.97
N ALA A 31 0.60 10.38 16.33
CA ALA A 31 1.06 9.10 16.85
C ALA A 31 2.59 9.00 16.99
N TYR A 32 3.32 9.73 16.15
CA TYR A 32 4.77 9.91 16.17
C TYR A 32 5.15 11.12 15.30
N THR A 33 6.40 11.58 15.41
CA THR A 33 6.96 12.67 14.57
C THR A 33 8.04 12.08 13.65
N PRO A 34 7.76 11.92 12.34
CA PRO A 34 8.77 11.52 11.37
C PRO A 34 9.63 12.72 10.95
N GLU A 35 10.73 12.44 10.24
CA GLU A 35 11.43 13.47 9.46
C GLU A 35 10.55 13.97 8.29
N PRO A 36 10.71 15.24 7.85
CA PRO A 36 10.05 15.72 6.65
C PRO A 36 10.39 14.84 5.44
N ALA A 37 9.37 14.57 4.63
CA ALA A 37 9.48 13.84 3.37
C ALA A 37 8.38 14.37 2.44
N PRO A 38 8.53 15.62 1.94
CA PRO A 38 7.49 16.29 1.18
C PRO A 38 7.26 15.65 -0.19
N PHE A 39 6.10 15.91 -0.79
CA PHE A 39 5.73 15.36 -2.09
C PHE A 39 6.74 15.69 -3.22
N CYS A 40 7.42 16.84 -3.16
CA CYS A 40 8.44 17.19 -4.15
C CYS A 40 9.64 16.22 -4.16
N GLU A 41 10.05 15.71 -3.00
CA GLU A 41 11.12 14.71 -2.91
C GLU A 41 10.66 13.36 -3.48
N LEU A 42 9.42 12.95 -3.20
CA LEU A 42 8.84 11.76 -3.81
C LEU A 42 8.80 11.87 -5.35
N LEU A 43 8.42 13.04 -5.88
CA LEU A 43 8.41 13.28 -7.33
C LEU A 43 9.81 13.15 -7.94
N GLU A 44 10.86 13.60 -7.24
CA GLU A 44 12.24 13.44 -7.71
C GLU A 44 12.66 11.97 -7.77
N VAL A 45 12.30 11.18 -6.75
CA VAL A 45 12.52 9.73 -6.71
C VAL A 45 11.79 9.06 -7.87
N HIS A 46 10.49 9.33 -8.04
CA HIS A 46 9.67 8.74 -9.11
C HIS A 46 10.20 9.10 -10.50
N ARG A 47 10.57 10.37 -10.74
CA ARG A 47 11.16 10.82 -12.00
C ARG A 47 12.46 10.10 -12.32
N ARG A 48 13.34 9.90 -11.32
CA ARG A 48 14.62 9.19 -11.49
C ARG A 48 14.41 7.72 -11.88
N LEU A 49 13.35 7.09 -11.36
CA LEU A 49 13.05 5.67 -11.56
C LEU A 49 12.11 5.40 -12.74
N GLY A 50 11.59 6.43 -13.41
CA GLY A 50 10.60 6.27 -14.48
C GLY A 50 9.22 5.86 -13.96
N ILE A 51 8.94 6.05 -12.67
CA ILE A 51 7.61 5.88 -12.08
C ILE A 51 6.78 7.11 -12.45
N SER A 52 5.59 6.89 -12.97
CA SER A 52 4.73 7.94 -13.55
C SER A 52 3.40 8.10 -12.83
N HIS A 53 3.02 7.12 -12.01
CA HIS A 53 1.81 7.14 -11.21
C HIS A 53 2.12 6.74 -9.78
N GLY A 54 1.33 7.23 -8.83
CA GLY A 54 1.55 6.92 -7.42
C GLY A 54 0.30 6.91 -6.57
N VAL A 55 0.38 6.25 -5.43
CA VAL A 55 -0.67 6.25 -4.42
C VAL A 55 -0.12 6.77 -3.11
N LEU A 56 -0.66 7.90 -2.67
CA LEU A 56 -0.37 8.52 -1.39
C LEU A 56 -1.30 7.91 -0.33
N VAL A 57 -0.73 7.03 0.50
CA VAL A 57 -1.43 6.44 1.64
C VAL A 57 -1.31 7.41 2.81
N GLN A 58 -2.44 7.76 3.40
CA GLN A 58 -2.51 8.66 4.55
C GLN A 58 -1.63 8.13 5.69
N ALA A 59 -0.71 8.98 6.14
CA ALA A 59 0.21 8.63 7.19
C ALA A 59 -0.45 8.76 8.56
N ALA A 60 -0.19 7.81 9.45
CA ALA A 60 -0.81 7.76 10.78
C ALA A 60 -0.66 9.06 11.61
N PRO A 61 0.47 9.80 11.56
CA PRO A 61 0.61 11.06 12.29
C PRO A 61 -0.42 12.13 11.95
N TYR A 62 -0.93 12.15 10.72
CA TYR A 62 -1.94 13.13 10.28
C TYR A 62 -3.38 12.70 10.59
N GLY A 63 -3.63 11.42 10.92
CA GLY A 63 -4.97 10.92 11.19
C GLY A 63 -5.95 11.19 10.05
N THR A 64 -7.07 11.86 10.36
CA THR A 64 -8.12 12.23 9.41
C THR A 64 -7.90 13.58 8.71
N ASP A 65 -6.76 14.25 8.93
CA ASP A 65 -6.38 15.44 8.16
C ASP A 65 -5.68 15.05 6.86
N HIS A 66 -6.42 15.09 5.74
CA HIS A 66 -5.91 14.74 4.42
C HIS A 66 -5.32 15.93 3.64
N ALA A 67 -5.15 17.11 4.25
CA ALA A 67 -4.77 18.33 3.51
C ALA A 67 -3.49 18.17 2.68
N ALA A 68 -2.46 17.52 3.25
CA ALA A 68 -1.19 17.28 2.55
C ALA A 68 -1.36 16.39 1.30
N ILE A 69 -2.04 15.25 1.44
CA ILE A 69 -2.23 14.32 0.32
C ILE A 69 -3.18 14.89 -0.74
N LEU A 70 -4.21 15.64 -0.34
CA LEU A 70 -5.15 16.28 -1.27
C LEU A 70 -4.46 17.37 -2.09
N GLN A 71 -3.61 18.20 -1.47
CA GLN A 71 -2.83 19.21 -2.21
C GLN A 71 -1.86 18.54 -3.19
N ALA A 72 -1.17 17.48 -2.77
CA ALA A 72 -0.27 16.72 -3.62
C ALA A 72 -1.01 16.10 -4.83
N ILE A 73 -2.16 15.47 -4.60
CA ILE A 73 -2.99 14.88 -5.67
C ILE A 73 -3.46 15.97 -6.65
N ALA A 74 -3.96 17.10 -6.15
CA ALA A 74 -4.41 18.21 -6.99
C ALA A 74 -3.28 18.76 -7.88
N GLY A 75 -2.05 18.84 -7.34
CA GLY A 75 -0.86 19.27 -8.07
C GLY A 75 -0.27 18.21 -9.02
N SER A 76 -0.79 16.99 -9.01
CA SER A 76 -0.17 15.86 -9.73
C SER A 76 -0.61 15.71 -11.19
N GLY A 77 -1.55 16.52 -11.67
CA GLY A 77 -2.07 16.39 -13.04
C GLY A 77 -2.84 15.09 -13.31
N GLY A 78 -3.37 14.45 -12.26
CA GLY A 78 -4.13 13.20 -12.36
C GLY A 78 -3.27 11.93 -12.28
N HIS A 79 -1.96 12.05 -12.06
CA HIS A 79 -1.04 10.92 -11.95
C HIS A 79 -1.05 10.22 -10.59
N TYR A 80 -1.55 10.89 -9.53
CA TYR A 80 -1.60 10.32 -8.18
C TYR A 80 -3.03 10.11 -7.68
N ARG A 81 -3.20 9.13 -6.80
CA ARG A 81 -4.44 8.85 -6.05
C ARG A 81 -4.15 8.73 -4.56
N GLY A 82 -5.21 8.82 -3.74
CA GLY A 82 -5.10 8.74 -2.29
C GLY A 82 -5.73 7.49 -1.69
N VAL A 83 -5.18 7.05 -0.56
CA VAL A 83 -5.85 6.13 0.38
C VAL A 83 -5.95 6.85 1.72
N GLY A 84 -7.16 7.11 2.20
CA GLY A 84 -7.41 7.90 3.40
C GLY A 84 -7.48 7.08 4.70
N ILE A 85 -7.66 7.81 5.79
CA ILE A 85 -8.11 7.29 7.09
C ILE A 85 -9.42 8.03 7.39
N ILE A 86 -10.47 7.30 7.71
CA ILE A 86 -11.78 7.83 8.10
C ILE A 86 -12.21 7.20 9.42
N ASP A 87 -13.19 7.81 10.07
CA ASP A 87 -13.80 7.33 11.30
C ASP A 87 -15.35 7.43 11.24
N ASP A 88 -16.00 7.12 12.36
CA ASP A 88 -17.46 7.17 12.50
C ASP A 88 -18.02 8.60 12.48
N THR A 89 -17.18 9.62 12.64
CA THR A 89 -17.56 11.03 12.56
C THR A 89 -17.49 11.59 11.14
N THR A 90 -16.80 10.90 10.23
CA THR A 90 -16.68 11.31 8.82
C THR A 90 -18.06 11.29 8.16
N THR A 91 -18.55 12.42 7.67
CA THR A 91 -19.86 12.56 7.02
C THR A 91 -19.83 12.12 5.55
N ASP A 92 -21.00 11.86 4.95
CA ASP A 92 -21.09 11.50 3.54
C ASP A 92 -20.66 12.64 2.60
N ALA A 93 -20.89 13.88 3.00
CA ALA A 93 -20.38 15.06 2.28
C ALA A 93 -18.85 15.13 2.31
N GLN A 94 -18.22 14.79 3.44
CA GLN A 94 -16.76 14.67 3.52
C GLN A 94 -16.25 13.51 2.67
N LEU A 95 -16.91 12.36 2.67
CA LEU A 95 -16.55 11.24 1.79
C LEU A 95 -16.60 11.62 0.30
N GLN A 96 -17.65 12.33 -0.12
CA GLN A 96 -17.75 12.85 -1.48
C GLN A 96 -16.61 13.82 -1.80
N ALA A 97 -16.32 14.77 -0.91
CA ALA A 97 -15.22 15.72 -1.09
C ALA A 97 -13.86 15.01 -1.20
N LEU A 98 -13.64 13.96 -0.40
CA LEU A 98 -12.43 13.13 -0.49
C LEU A 98 -12.35 12.37 -1.82
N HIS A 99 -13.47 11.86 -2.33
CA HIS A 99 -13.53 11.18 -3.63
C HIS A 99 -13.21 12.14 -4.77
N ASP A 100 -13.81 13.32 -4.77
CA ASP A 100 -13.57 14.38 -5.75
C ASP A 100 -12.11 14.86 -5.68
N GLY A 101 -11.53 14.88 -4.47
CA GLY A 101 -10.12 15.16 -4.21
C GLY A 101 -9.15 14.03 -4.62
N GLY A 102 -9.65 12.90 -5.12
CA GLY A 102 -8.83 11.83 -5.70
C GLY A 102 -8.51 10.65 -4.77
N LEU A 103 -9.15 10.55 -3.59
CA LEU A 103 -9.08 9.32 -2.80
C LEU A 103 -9.86 8.20 -3.47
N ARG A 104 -9.31 6.97 -3.37
CA ARG A 104 -9.86 5.74 -3.95
C ARG A 104 -9.83 4.56 -2.99
N GLY A 105 -9.52 4.82 -1.72
CA GLY A 105 -9.51 3.79 -0.69
C GLY A 105 -9.41 4.37 0.71
N ILE A 106 -9.61 3.49 1.70
CA ILE A 106 -9.34 3.76 3.12
C ILE A 106 -8.39 2.70 3.68
N ARG A 107 -7.66 3.04 4.74
CA ARG A 107 -6.72 2.13 5.40
C ARG A 107 -7.16 1.76 6.81
N PHE A 108 -7.09 0.48 7.13
CA PHE A 108 -7.13 -0.05 8.49
C PHE A 108 -5.74 -0.58 8.87
N ASN A 109 -5.10 0.10 9.82
CA ASN A 109 -3.83 -0.37 10.40
C ASN A 109 -4.11 -1.18 11.66
N LEU A 110 -3.74 -2.47 11.61
CA LEU A 110 -3.98 -3.47 12.65
C LEU A 110 -2.67 -3.95 13.31
N ILE A 111 -1.52 -3.33 13.03
CA ILE A 111 -0.24 -3.64 13.69
C ILE A 111 -0.16 -2.99 15.08
N GLY A 112 0.14 -3.80 16.11
CA GLY A 112 0.67 -3.33 17.39
C GLY A 112 -0.22 -2.37 18.20
N HIS A 113 0.37 -1.68 19.19
CA HIS A 113 -0.28 -0.75 20.12
C HIS A 113 -0.84 0.55 19.49
N LEU A 114 -0.97 0.62 18.16
CA LEU A 114 -1.50 1.80 17.49
C LEU A 114 -2.99 1.96 17.83
N PRO A 115 -3.43 3.15 18.26
CA PRO A 115 -4.82 3.40 18.62
C PRO A 115 -5.72 3.23 17.39
N GLY A 116 -6.74 2.39 17.53
CA GLY A 116 -7.73 2.13 16.50
C GLY A 116 -8.76 1.12 16.98
N ALA A 117 -10.02 1.29 16.58
CA ALA A 117 -11.05 0.31 16.88
C ALA A 117 -10.76 -0.99 16.13
N ARG A 118 -10.33 -2.02 16.85
CA ARG A 118 -10.14 -3.39 16.31
C ARG A 118 -11.45 -4.18 16.25
N ASP A 119 -12.58 -3.50 16.31
CA ASP A 119 -13.90 -4.10 16.25
C ASP A 119 -14.21 -4.42 14.77
N PRO A 120 -14.28 -5.71 14.38
CA PRO A 120 -14.53 -6.10 13.00
C PRO A 120 -15.86 -5.57 12.46
N GLN A 121 -16.88 -5.35 13.31
CA GLN A 121 -18.18 -4.84 12.88
C GLN A 121 -18.11 -3.35 12.56
N LYS A 122 -17.43 -2.55 13.40
CA LYS A 122 -17.24 -1.11 13.14
C LYS A 122 -16.42 -0.86 11.88
N LEU A 123 -15.32 -1.60 11.72
CA LEU A 123 -14.48 -1.51 10.53
C LEU A 123 -15.22 -1.97 9.27
N ARG A 124 -16.06 -3.01 9.38
CA ARG A 124 -16.96 -3.43 8.29
C ARG A 124 -17.89 -2.30 7.87
N ALA A 125 -18.53 -1.63 8.82
CA ALA A 125 -19.44 -0.52 8.53
C ALA A 125 -18.73 0.59 7.74
N LEU A 126 -17.49 0.95 8.12
CA LEU A 126 -16.68 1.91 7.35
C LEU A 126 -16.34 1.40 5.94
N ALA A 127 -16.02 0.11 5.79
CA ALA A 127 -15.76 -0.51 4.50
C ALA A 127 -16.98 -0.52 3.57
N GLU A 128 -18.18 -0.70 4.12
CA GLU A 128 -19.45 -0.65 3.38
C GLU A 128 -19.78 0.79 2.95
N ARG A 129 -19.45 1.80 3.78
CA ARG A 129 -19.68 3.22 3.46
C ARG A 129 -18.92 3.72 2.23
N VAL A 130 -17.73 3.17 1.97
CA VAL A 130 -16.91 3.59 0.81
C VAL A 130 -17.22 2.79 -0.46
N ALA A 131 -18.00 1.70 -0.37
CA ALA A 131 -18.32 0.84 -1.50
C ALA A 131 -19.04 1.57 -2.66
N PRO A 132 -20.02 2.47 -2.41
CA PRO A 132 -20.70 3.23 -3.48
C PRO A 132 -19.76 4.10 -4.33
N PHE A 133 -18.59 4.46 -3.81
CA PHE A 133 -17.59 5.25 -4.54
C PHE A 133 -16.63 4.38 -5.36
N GLY A 134 -16.78 3.04 -5.32
CA GLY A 134 -15.86 2.10 -5.95
C GLY A 134 -14.50 1.97 -5.23
N TRP A 135 -14.41 2.43 -3.99
CA TRP A 135 -13.14 2.42 -3.24
C TRP A 135 -12.76 1.02 -2.74
N HIS A 136 -11.48 0.83 -2.45
CA HIS A 136 -10.97 -0.36 -1.76
C HIS A 136 -10.64 -0.07 -0.28
N VAL A 137 -10.46 -1.14 0.49
CA VAL A 137 -9.95 -1.08 1.87
C VAL A 137 -8.58 -1.72 1.91
N LEU A 138 -7.57 -0.96 2.32
CA LEU A 138 -6.23 -1.43 2.58
C LEU A 138 -6.13 -1.94 4.02
N VAL A 139 -5.83 -3.23 4.21
CA VAL A 139 -5.63 -3.84 5.53
C VAL A 139 -4.16 -4.11 5.78
N HIS A 140 -3.62 -3.52 6.84
CA HIS A 140 -2.20 -3.60 7.19
C HIS A 140 -2.03 -4.34 8.51
N GLY A 141 -1.33 -5.47 8.49
CA GLY A 141 -1.17 -6.35 9.64
C GLY A 141 -0.39 -7.62 9.29
N GLU A 142 0.01 -8.36 10.32
CA GLU A 142 0.49 -9.74 10.16
C GLU A 142 -0.68 -10.68 9.87
N LEU A 143 -0.50 -11.71 9.04
CA LEU A 143 -1.60 -12.58 8.61
C LEU A 143 -2.45 -13.13 9.79
N PRO A 144 -1.87 -13.65 10.89
CA PRO A 144 -2.68 -14.13 12.02
C PRO A 144 -3.60 -13.08 12.64
N VAL A 145 -3.21 -11.81 12.57
CA VAL A 145 -4.02 -10.67 13.04
C VAL A 145 -5.11 -10.32 12.03
N LEU A 146 -4.81 -10.44 10.73
CA LEU A 146 -5.75 -10.11 9.65
C LEU A 146 -6.83 -11.18 9.45
N LEU A 147 -6.51 -12.47 9.63
CA LEU A 147 -7.40 -13.59 9.32
C LEU A 147 -8.82 -13.45 9.91
N PRO A 148 -9.01 -13.11 11.21
CA PRO A 148 -10.35 -12.94 11.76
C PRO A 148 -11.18 -11.88 11.01
N PHE A 149 -10.56 -10.79 10.55
CA PHE A 149 -11.24 -9.74 9.79
C PHE A 149 -11.54 -10.21 8.36
N LEU A 150 -10.56 -10.81 7.69
CA LEU A 150 -10.69 -11.31 6.32
C LEU A 150 -11.81 -12.36 6.21
N GLN A 151 -11.86 -13.28 7.17
CA GLN A 151 -12.90 -14.32 7.29
C GLN A 151 -14.27 -13.72 7.62
N ALA A 152 -14.35 -12.78 8.57
CA ALA A 152 -15.60 -12.09 8.93
C ALA A 152 -16.14 -11.21 7.79
N TRP A 153 -15.30 -10.81 6.84
CA TRP A 153 -15.66 -9.99 5.69
C TRP A 153 -15.69 -10.78 4.38
N ARG A 154 -15.80 -12.11 4.42
CA ARG A 154 -15.82 -12.97 3.23
C ARG A 154 -16.92 -12.64 2.21
N ASP A 155 -18.02 -12.06 2.68
CA ASP A 155 -19.20 -11.65 1.92
C ASP A 155 -19.19 -10.16 1.55
N LEU A 156 -18.26 -9.37 2.11
CA LEU A 156 -18.08 -7.97 1.79
C LEU A 156 -17.72 -7.82 0.31
N LYS A 157 -18.41 -6.93 -0.40
CA LYS A 157 -18.21 -6.70 -1.84
C LYS A 157 -17.09 -5.70 -2.13
N THR A 158 -16.83 -4.79 -1.20
CA THR A 158 -15.71 -3.83 -1.27
C THR A 158 -14.39 -4.58 -1.50
N PRO A 159 -13.56 -4.19 -2.48
CA PRO A 159 -12.24 -4.76 -2.64
C PRO A 159 -11.39 -4.59 -1.38
N LEU A 160 -10.69 -5.65 -0.97
CA LEU A 160 -9.70 -5.57 0.11
C LEU A 160 -8.30 -5.75 -0.47
N VAL A 161 -7.38 -4.89 -0.06
CA VAL A 161 -5.96 -4.98 -0.39
C VAL A 161 -5.19 -5.37 0.85
N ILE A 162 -4.55 -6.54 0.81
CA ILE A 162 -3.66 -7.04 1.85
C ILE A 162 -2.31 -6.34 1.68
N ASP A 163 -1.94 -5.53 2.65
CA ASP A 163 -0.75 -4.70 2.60
C ASP A 163 0.53 -5.48 2.93
N HIS A 164 1.64 -5.12 2.28
CA HIS A 164 2.97 -5.72 2.44
C HIS A 164 2.98 -7.25 2.64
N MET A 165 2.24 -7.96 1.78
CA MET A 165 2.14 -9.42 1.82
C MET A 165 1.63 -10.02 3.14
N ALA A 166 0.94 -9.23 3.97
CA ALA A 166 0.58 -9.57 5.35
C ALA A 166 1.80 -9.78 6.29
N ARG A 167 2.89 -9.03 6.04
CA ARG A 167 4.08 -8.92 6.90
C ARG A 167 4.70 -10.28 7.28
N PRO A 168 5.00 -11.16 6.32
CA PRO A 168 5.66 -12.43 6.63
C PRO A 168 7.11 -12.19 7.10
N ASP A 169 7.66 -13.13 7.86
CA ASP A 169 9.12 -13.23 8.03
C ASP A 169 9.68 -14.10 6.89
N LEU A 170 10.52 -13.50 6.05
CA LEU A 170 11.15 -14.16 4.89
C LEU A 170 12.65 -14.40 5.09
N THR A 171 13.17 -14.21 6.32
CA THR A 171 14.57 -14.52 6.64
C THR A 171 14.88 -16.02 6.69
N GLY A 172 13.84 -16.84 6.79
CA GLY A 172 13.91 -18.30 6.76
C GLY A 172 12.81 -18.92 5.89
N PRO A 173 12.62 -20.25 5.98
CA PRO A 173 11.51 -20.92 5.31
C PRO A 173 10.16 -20.35 5.76
N VAL A 174 9.28 -20.05 4.80
CA VAL A 174 7.94 -19.56 5.11
C VAL A 174 7.11 -20.70 5.68
N ASP A 175 6.31 -20.40 6.71
CA ASP A 175 5.32 -21.34 7.25
C ASP A 175 4.34 -21.77 6.14
N PRO A 176 4.28 -23.06 5.78
CA PRO A 176 3.34 -23.57 4.78
C PRO A 176 1.87 -23.28 5.13
N THR A 177 1.54 -23.20 6.42
CA THR A 177 0.20 -22.87 6.91
C THR A 177 -0.16 -21.43 6.55
N LEU A 178 0.78 -20.50 6.74
CA LEU A 178 0.60 -19.09 6.40
C LEU A 178 0.38 -18.89 4.90
N ILE A 179 1.15 -19.61 4.07
CA ILE A 179 0.96 -19.60 2.61
C ILE A 179 -0.40 -20.19 2.22
N HIS A 180 -0.83 -21.28 2.88
CA HIS A 180 -2.13 -21.90 2.61
C HIS A 180 -3.29 -20.94 2.93
N GLU A 181 -3.28 -20.32 4.11
CA GLU A 181 -4.31 -19.35 4.54
C GLU A 181 -4.34 -18.12 3.64
N LEU A 182 -3.19 -17.54 3.30
CA LEU A 182 -3.13 -16.40 2.40
C LEU A 182 -3.62 -16.76 0.99
N ARG A 183 -3.31 -17.96 0.49
CA ARG A 183 -3.85 -18.46 -0.77
C ARG A 183 -5.37 -18.63 -0.73
N ALA A 184 -5.91 -19.15 0.38
CA ALA A 184 -7.35 -19.28 0.56
C ALA A 184 -8.03 -17.90 0.49
N GLU A 185 -7.47 -16.90 1.16
CA GLU A 185 -7.96 -15.52 1.09
C GLU A 185 -7.85 -14.93 -0.33
N LEU A 186 -6.71 -15.10 -1.00
CA LEU A 186 -6.49 -14.58 -2.35
C LEU A 186 -7.33 -15.26 -3.45
N SER A 187 -7.93 -16.42 -3.15
CA SER A 187 -8.90 -17.08 -4.05
C SER A 187 -10.21 -16.30 -4.19
N HIS A 188 -10.53 -15.41 -3.24
CA HIS A 188 -11.68 -14.53 -3.33
C HIS A 188 -11.45 -13.43 -4.37
N ALA A 189 -12.43 -13.23 -5.26
CA ALA A 189 -12.30 -12.35 -6.42
C ALA A 189 -12.08 -10.86 -6.08
N ASN A 190 -12.42 -10.43 -4.86
CA ASN A 190 -12.24 -9.06 -4.39
C ASN A 190 -11.03 -8.88 -3.46
N ARG A 191 -10.16 -9.88 -3.33
CA ARG A 191 -8.94 -9.81 -2.52
C ARG A 191 -7.72 -9.55 -3.39
N TRP A 192 -6.97 -8.52 -3.02
CA TRP A 192 -5.78 -8.02 -3.66
C TRP A 192 -4.59 -8.12 -2.69
N ILE A 193 -3.38 -8.08 -3.23
CA ILE A 193 -2.14 -8.10 -2.44
C ILE A 193 -1.17 -7.03 -2.93
N LYS A 194 -0.54 -6.33 -1.99
CA LYS A 194 0.62 -5.47 -2.27
C LYS A 194 1.91 -6.26 -2.04
N LEU A 195 2.68 -6.46 -3.09
CA LEU A 195 4.02 -7.07 -3.07
C LEU A 195 5.08 -6.03 -2.70
N SER A 196 4.94 -5.42 -1.52
CA SER A 196 5.76 -4.30 -1.03
C SER A 196 6.32 -4.62 0.35
N GLY A 197 7.26 -3.80 0.85
CA GLY A 197 7.82 -3.96 2.20
C GLY A 197 8.72 -5.19 2.34
N ILE A 198 9.48 -5.53 1.30
CA ILE A 198 10.43 -6.66 1.33
C ILE A 198 11.54 -6.44 2.36
N ASP A 199 12.01 -5.21 2.55
CA ASP A 199 12.92 -4.79 3.62
C ASP A 199 12.37 -5.17 5.01
N ARG A 200 11.06 -4.99 5.21
CA ARG A 200 10.35 -5.31 6.46
C ARG A 200 10.21 -6.82 6.62
N ALA A 201 9.88 -7.53 5.54
CA ALA A 201 9.76 -8.98 5.53
C ALA A 201 11.10 -9.68 5.79
N MET A 202 12.20 -9.05 5.36
CA MET A 202 13.58 -9.49 5.58
C MET A 202 14.17 -8.98 6.91
N GLN A 203 13.32 -8.49 7.82
CA GLN A 203 13.70 -8.03 9.16
C GLN A 203 14.82 -6.98 9.19
N GLY A 204 14.91 -6.14 8.15
CA GLY A 204 15.93 -5.10 8.06
C GLY A 204 17.28 -5.56 7.53
N LEU A 205 17.38 -6.79 7.00
CA LEU A 205 18.56 -7.18 6.23
C LEU A 205 18.69 -6.27 5.00
N PRO A 206 19.88 -5.71 4.72
CA PRO A 206 20.07 -4.85 3.56
C PRO A 206 19.86 -5.61 2.25
N GLY A 207 19.38 -4.91 1.24
CA GLY A 207 19.24 -5.43 -0.11
C GLY A 207 20.59 -5.66 -0.81
N PRO A 208 20.59 -6.39 -1.94
CA PRO A 208 19.43 -7.00 -2.59
C PRO A 208 18.91 -8.25 -1.84
N TRP A 209 17.69 -8.70 -2.13
CA TRP A 209 17.03 -9.83 -1.45
C TRP A 209 16.74 -11.04 -2.37
N PRO A 210 17.73 -11.58 -3.12
CA PRO A 210 17.49 -12.71 -4.04
C PRO A 210 16.91 -13.94 -3.33
N GLN A 211 17.22 -14.13 -2.04
CA GLN A 211 16.73 -15.23 -1.21
C GLN A 211 15.21 -15.22 -0.96
N ALA A 212 14.53 -14.11 -1.25
CA ALA A 212 13.08 -13.96 -1.09
C ALA A 212 12.31 -14.03 -2.42
N LEU A 213 12.99 -14.11 -3.57
CA LEU A 213 12.35 -14.04 -4.88
C LEU A 213 11.30 -15.13 -5.09
N ASP A 214 11.64 -16.38 -4.78
CA ASP A 214 10.75 -17.52 -5.03
C ASP A 214 9.54 -17.52 -4.09
N GLN A 215 9.73 -17.04 -2.86
CA GLN A 215 8.67 -16.88 -1.87
C GLN A 215 7.69 -15.80 -2.33
N VAL A 216 8.17 -14.65 -2.80
CA VAL A 216 7.30 -13.57 -3.30
C VAL A 216 6.63 -13.97 -4.63
N ARG A 217 7.30 -14.75 -5.49
CA ARG A 217 6.67 -15.35 -6.68
C ARG A 217 5.52 -16.27 -6.32
N THR A 218 5.68 -17.13 -5.32
CA THR A 218 4.61 -18.00 -4.81
C THR A 218 3.37 -17.20 -4.38
N LEU A 219 3.58 -16.01 -3.80
CA LEU A 219 2.48 -15.10 -3.44
C LEU A 219 1.84 -14.44 -4.67
N LEU A 220 2.66 -14.00 -5.64
CA LEU A 220 2.18 -13.45 -6.91
C LEU A 220 1.30 -14.45 -7.67
N GLU A 221 1.70 -15.72 -7.73
CA GLU A 221 0.96 -16.80 -8.38
C GLU A 221 -0.46 -17.00 -7.82
N CYS A 222 -0.70 -16.66 -6.56
CA CYS A 222 -2.01 -16.79 -5.94
C CYS A 222 -3.03 -15.78 -6.49
N ALA A 223 -2.57 -14.60 -6.95
CA ALA A 223 -3.43 -13.54 -7.45
C ALA A 223 -2.73 -12.63 -8.48
N PRO A 224 -2.26 -13.15 -9.62
CA PRO A 224 -1.45 -12.38 -10.57
C PRO A 224 -2.20 -11.19 -11.19
N GLN A 225 -3.53 -11.28 -11.26
CA GLN A 225 -4.42 -10.22 -11.72
C GLN A 225 -4.91 -9.30 -10.58
N ARG A 226 -4.45 -9.49 -9.34
CA ARG A 226 -4.82 -8.64 -8.19
C ARG A 226 -3.60 -8.35 -7.30
N ALA A 227 -2.41 -8.51 -7.86
CA ALA A 227 -1.15 -8.15 -7.25
C ALA A 227 -0.70 -6.79 -7.78
N ILE A 228 -0.28 -5.93 -6.86
CA ILE A 228 0.23 -4.58 -7.14
C ILE A 228 1.52 -4.36 -6.33
N TRP A 229 2.30 -3.36 -6.70
CA TRP A 229 3.57 -3.03 -6.02
C TRP A 229 3.58 -1.61 -5.46
N GLY A 230 4.36 -1.38 -4.40
CA GLY A 230 4.67 -0.05 -3.89
C GLY A 230 6.00 -0.04 -3.16
N SER A 231 6.66 1.12 -3.13
CA SER A 231 7.98 1.28 -2.51
C SER A 231 7.92 1.34 -0.99
N ASP A 232 6.79 1.80 -0.43
CA ASP A 232 6.64 2.18 0.98
C ASP A 232 7.49 3.39 1.41
N TRP A 233 7.93 4.20 0.43
CA TRP A 233 8.65 5.45 0.69
C TRP A 233 7.85 6.35 1.66
N PRO A 234 8.48 7.03 2.65
CA PRO A 234 9.93 7.13 2.89
C PRO A 234 10.40 6.12 3.96
N HIS A 235 9.77 4.94 4.03
CA HIS A 235 10.14 3.83 4.91
C HIS A 235 10.02 4.14 6.42
N PRO A 236 8.87 4.64 6.90
CA PRO A 236 8.69 4.98 8.31
C PRO A 236 8.82 3.75 9.21
N ASN A 237 9.38 3.92 10.42
CA ASN A 237 9.49 2.85 11.43
C ASN A 237 10.18 1.57 10.89
N ILE A 238 11.19 1.73 10.03
CA ILE A 238 11.98 0.63 9.51
C ILE A 238 12.96 0.08 10.56
N LYS A 239 13.27 -1.22 10.47
CA LYS A 239 14.41 -1.84 11.16
C LYS A 239 15.58 -1.93 10.18
N GLY A 240 16.79 -1.59 10.60
CA GLY A 240 17.95 -1.62 9.71
C GLY A 240 18.04 -0.38 8.81
N PRO A 241 18.86 -0.44 7.74
CA PRO A 241 19.07 0.70 6.85
C PRO A 241 17.85 0.96 5.95
N VAL A 242 17.64 2.23 5.59
CA VAL A 242 16.64 2.63 4.58
C VAL A 242 16.98 1.96 3.25
N PRO A 243 16.05 1.24 2.60
CA PRO A 243 16.31 0.58 1.33
C PRO A 243 16.43 1.60 0.20
N ASP A 244 17.21 1.25 -0.83
CA ASP A 244 17.28 2.01 -2.07
C ASP A 244 16.04 1.70 -2.94
N GLU A 245 15.33 2.73 -3.40
CA GLU A 245 14.10 2.55 -4.18
C GLU A 245 14.34 1.90 -5.55
N ALA A 246 15.52 2.07 -6.15
CA ALA A 246 15.87 1.37 -7.39
C ALA A 246 16.05 -0.13 -7.13
N GLN A 247 16.60 -0.53 -5.98
CA GLN A 247 16.68 -1.94 -5.60
C GLN A 247 15.30 -2.55 -5.33
N LEU A 248 14.38 -1.80 -4.73
CA LEU A 248 13.00 -2.25 -4.53
C LEU A 248 12.26 -2.46 -5.87
N LEU A 249 12.45 -1.53 -6.81
CA LEU A 249 11.88 -1.64 -8.16
C LEU A 249 12.50 -2.79 -8.96
N ASP A 250 13.82 -2.97 -8.87
CA ASP A 250 14.52 -4.09 -9.50
C ASP A 250 14.07 -5.43 -8.91
N PHE A 251 13.90 -5.53 -7.58
CA PHE A 251 13.41 -6.73 -6.92
C PHE A 251 12.03 -7.15 -7.44
N ILE A 252 11.05 -6.24 -7.51
CA ILE A 252 9.72 -6.61 -8.02
C ILE A 252 9.74 -6.95 -9.51
N THR A 253 10.63 -6.30 -10.28
CA THR A 253 10.83 -6.61 -11.69
C THR A 253 11.37 -8.04 -11.87
N GLN A 254 12.26 -8.48 -10.98
CA GLN A 254 12.76 -9.87 -10.96
C GLN A 254 11.71 -10.87 -10.47
N VAL A 255 10.87 -10.51 -9.50
CA VAL A 255 9.71 -11.32 -9.07
C VAL A 255 8.77 -11.55 -10.26
N CYS A 256 8.50 -10.50 -11.04
CA CYS A 256 7.72 -10.57 -12.28
C CYS A 256 8.58 -11.15 -13.42
N ASP A 257 8.73 -12.47 -13.44
CA ASP A 257 9.62 -13.23 -14.33
C ASP A 257 9.23 -13.22 -15.83
N SER A 258 8.24 -12.42 -16.22
CA SER A 258 7.83 -12.22 -17.60
C SER A 258 7.36 -10.78 -17.86
N PRO A 259 7.48 -10.27 -19.11
CA PRO A 259 6.95 -8.96 -19.47
C PRO A 259 5.44 -8.81 -19.20
N ALA A 260 4.67 -9.90 -19.34
CA ALA A 260 3.25 -9.90 -19.07
C ALA A 260 2.94 -9.67 -17.57
N LEU A 261 3.72 -10.29 -16.67
CA LEU A 261 3.58 -10.06 -15.23
C LEU A 261 4.04 -8.66 -14.84
N GLN A 262 5.12 -8.14 -15.43
CA GLN A 262 5.56 -6.77 -15.19
C GLN A 262 4.49 -5.75 -15.59
N GLN A 263 3.91 -5.91 -16.79
CA GLN A 263 2.80 -5.09 -17.26
C GLN A 263 1.59 -5.20 -16.31
N ALA A 264 1.20 -6.42 -15.93
CA ALA A 264 0.06 -6.64 -15.04
C ALA A 264 0.28 -5.98 -13.66
N VAL A 265 1.38 -6.28 -12.98
CA VAL A 265 1.61 -5.88 -11.58
C VAL A 265 1.95 -4.39 -11.45
N LEU A 266 2.71 -3.84 -12.40
CA LEU A 266 3.23 -2.47 -12.32
C LEU A 266 2.34 -1.44 -13.02
N ILE A 267 1.42 -1.87 -13.90
CA ILE A 267 0.64 -0.95 -14.74
C ILE A 267 -0.86 -1.29 -14.73
N ASP A 268 -1.25 -2.46 -15.23
CA ASP A 268 -2.66 -2.74 -15.52
C ASP A 268 -3.50 -2.98 -14.25
N ASN A 269 -2.97 -3.76 -13.29
CA ASN A 269 -3.64 -4.04 -12.02
C ASN A 269 -3.81 -2.77 -11.19
N PRO A 270 -2.76 -1.93 -10.98
CA PRO A 270 -2.92 -0.63 -10.33
C PRO A 270 -3.94 0.27 -11.03
N ALA A 271 -3.87 0.41 -12.36
CA ALA A 271 -4.81 1.23 -13.11
C ALA A 271 -6.25 0.79 -12.83
N ARG A 272 -6.56 -0.51 -12.96
CA ARG A 272 -7.91 -1.04 -12.67
C ARG A 272 -8.38 -0.79 -11.23
N LEU A 273 -7.48 -0.74 -10.26
CA LEU A 273 -7.85 -0.54 -8.86
C LEU A 273 -8.07 0.95 -8.51
N TYR A 274 -7.33 1.86 -9.16
CA TYR A 274 -7.24 3.27 -8.77
C TYR A 274 -7.88 4.26 -9.76
N THR A 275 -8.28 3.81 -10.95
CA THR A 275 -9.00 4.62 -11.95
C THR A 275 -10.45 4.18 -12.08
#